data_AF-A0A7C2SG86-F1
#
_entry.id   AF-A0A7C2SG86-F1
#
_cell.length_a   1.000
_cell.length_b   1.000
_cell.length_c   1.000
_cell.angle_alpha   90.00
_cell.angle_beta   90.00
_cell.angle_gamma   90.00
#
_symmetry.space_group_name_H-M   'P 1'
#
loop_
_entity.id
_entity.type
_entity.pdbx_description
1 polymer ?
#
loop_
_entity_poly.entity_id
_entity_poly.type
_entity_poly.pdbx_seq_one_letter_code
_entity_poly.pdbx_strand_id
1 'polypeptide(L)'
;MSEGMYSKREEIAHSVIHGVGVVLSIAALAVLVGFAARYGSARHIVSAAIFGASLVLAYTASTIYHAIPPFFPRLKRAMRMVDHAMIFLLIAGTYTPFCLVTLQGPWGVALLVVVWVLAALGIVYETVLLGRYKVLSVVIYLSLGWLVVVAAKPLMAALPFGGLVLLVAGGLAYTLGVAFYAAQ
;
A
#
# COMPACT_ATOMS: atom_id res chain seq x y z
N MET A 1 19.08 -7.76 -19.25
CA MET A 1 17.87 -8.52 -19.62
C MET A 1 16.72 -7.54 -19.64
N SER A 2 16.09 -7.34 -20.81
CA SER A 2 15.01 -6.37 -21.00
C SER A 2 13.82 -6.79 -20.14
N GLU A 3 13.43 -5.97 -19.17
CA GLU A 3 12.05 -6.01 -18.66
C GLU A 3 11.14 -5.86 -19.88
N GLY A 4 10.32 -6.87 -20.18
CA GLY A 4 9.41 -6.81 -21.31
C GLY A 4 8.48 -5.63 -21.09
N MET A 5 8.52 -4.63 -21.97
CA MET A 5 7.51 -3.59 -21.95
C MET A 5 6.14 -4.26 -22.08
N TYR A 6 5.23 -3.98 -21.14
CA TYR A 6 3.85 -4.43 -21.23
C TYR A 6 3.30 -4.17 -22.63
N SER A 7 2.53 -5.12 -23.14
CA SER A 7 1.82 -4.92 -24.40
C SER A 7 0.87 -3.73 -24.25
N LYS A 8 0.55 -3.05 -25.36
CA LYS A 8 -0.42 -1.93 -25.34
C LYS A 8 -1.76 -2.31 -24.70
N ARG A 9 -2.18 -3.57 -24.86
CA ARG A 9 -3.44 -4.07 -24.27
C ARG A 9 -3.33 -4.18 -22.75
N GLU A 10 -2.20 -4.67 -22.24
CA GLU A 10 -1.93 -4.75 -20.80
C GLU A 10 -1.84 -3.36 -20.18
N GLU A 11 -1.11 -2.41 -20.81
CA GLU A 11 -1.03 -1.02 -20.33
C GLU A 11 -2.42 -0.38 -20.19
N ILE A 12 -3.29 -0.58 -21.19
CA ILE A 12 -4.68 -0.09 -21.14
C ILE A 12 -5.46 -0.79 -20.01
N ALA A 13 -5.37 -2.11 -19.92
CA ALA A 13 -6.08 -2.88 -18.89
C ALA A 13 -5.65 -2.46 -17.48
N HIS A 14 -4.35 -2.35 -17.22
CA HIS A 14 -3.81 -1.86 -15.95
C HIS A 14 -4.30 -0.43 -15.68
N SER A 15 -4.16 0.50 -16.62
CA SER A 15 -4.60 1.88 -16.43
C SER A 15 -6.10 1.98 -16.08
N VAL A 16 -6.96 1.19 -16.74
CA VAL A 16 -8.41 1.16 -16.44
C VAL A 16 -8.68 0.55 -15.05
N ILE A 17 -8.08 -0.59 -14.73
CA ILE A 17 -8.27 -1.25 -13.43
C ILE A 17 -7.83 -0.34 -12.29
N HIS A 18 -6.65 0.26 -12.40
CA HIS A 18 -6.15 1.19 -11.39
C HIS A 18 -6.98 2.48 -11.36
N GLY A 19 -7.47 2.97 -12.50
CA GLY A 19 -8.33 4.15 -12.57
C GLY A 19 -9.68 3.95 -11.86
N VAL A 20 -10.30 2.77 -12.02
CA VAL A 20 -11.47 2.38 -11.20
C VAL A 20 -11.09 2.32 -9.72
N GLY A 21 -9.91 1.79 -9.40
CA GLY A 21 -9.35 1.80 -8.06
C GLY A 21 -9.23 3.20 -7.45
N VAL A 22 -8.85 4.21 -8.23
CA VAL A 22 -8.81 5.62 -7.78
C VAL A 22 -10.20 6.08 -7.33
N VAL A 23 -11.22 5.90 -8.17
CA VAL A 23 -12.58 6.35 -7.89
C VAL A 23 -13.12 5.66 -6.63
N LEU A 24 -12.94 4.34 -6.53
CA LEU A 24 -13.35 3.57 -5.35
C LEU A 24 -12.59 4.01 -4.09
N SER A 25 -11.30 4.34 -4.20
CA SER A 25 -10.48 4.80 -3.08
C SER A 25 -10.90 6.18 -2.59
N ILE A 26 -11.26 7.10 -3.49
CA ILE A 26 -11.79 8.43 -3.12
C ILE A 26 -13.13 8.26 -2.38
N ALA A 27 -14.03 7.42 -2.91
CA ALA A 27 -15.31 7.14 -2.27
C ALA A 27 -15.10 6.51 -0.88
N ALA A 28 -14.23 5.50 -0.77
CA ALA A 28 -13.89 4.86 0.49
C ALA A 28 -13.27 5.83 1.50
N LEU A 29 -12.34 6.69 1.07
CA LEU A 29 -11.75 7.74 1.91
C LEU A 29 -12.83 8.68 2.46
N ALA A 30 -13.72 9.18 1.59
CA ALA A 30 -14.80 10.08 2.00
C ALA A 30 -15.74 9.41 3.00
N VAL A 31 -16.14 8.16 2.74
CA VAL A 31 -16.99 7.37 3.65
C VAL A 31 -16.29 7.16 4.99
N LEU A 32 -15.06 6.63 4.99
CA LEU A 32 -14.33 6.32 6.22
C LEU A 32 -14.09 7.56 7.08
N VAL A 33 -13.65 8.67 6.47
CA VAL A 33 -13.45 9.94 7.18
C VAL A 33 -14.77 10.51 7.68
N GLY A 34 -15.85 10.44 6.89
CA GLY A 34 -17.18 10.89 7.30
C GLY A 34 -17.71 10.12 8.52
N PHE A 35 -17.59 8.79 8.52
CA PHE A 35 -17.94 7.96 9.68
C PHE A 35 -17.03 8.23 10.88
N ALA A 36 -15.72 8.36 10.66
CA ALA A 36 -14.76 8.67 11.72
C ALA A 36 -15.03 10.04 12.36
N ALA A 37 -15.44 11.04 11.57
CA ALA A 37 -15.80 12.36 12.05
C ALA A 37 -17.10 12.36 12.85
N ARG A 38 -18.07 11.52 12.46
CA ARG A 38 -19.37 11.45 13.14
C ARG A 38 -19.38 10.59 14.40
N TYR A 39 -18.67 9.47 14.40
CA TYR A 39 -18.75 8.47 15.47
C TYR A 39 -17.42 8.19 16.18
N GLY A 40 -16.31 8.71 15.65
CA GLY A 40 -14.97 8.43 16.13
C GLY A 40 -14.36 9.58 16.91
N SER A 41 -13.03 9.59 16.92
CA SER A 41 -12.19 10.62 17.54
C SER A 41 -11.16 11.13 16.53
N ALA A 42 -10.37 12.14 16.90
CA ALA A 42 -9.29 12.64 16.06
C ALA A 42 -8.34 11.53 15.56
N ARG A 43 -8.06 10.51 16.39
CA ARG A 43 -7.27 9.33 15.99
C ARG A 43 -7.92 8.55 14.85
N HIS A 44 -9.24 8.33 14.91
CA HIS A 44 -9.98 7.64 13.85
C HIS A 44 -9.94 8.42 12.55
N ILE A 45 -10.12 9.74 12.62
CA ILE A 45 -10.09 10.63 11.43
C ILE A 45 -8.70 10.56 10.78
N VAL A 46 -7.65 10.75 11.57
CA VAL A 46 -6.26 10.73 11.08
C VAL A 46 -5.91 9.37 10.48
N SER A 47 -6.25 8.27 11.15
CA SER A 47 -6.00 6.92 10.64
C SER A 47 -6.74 6.64 9.33
N ALA A 48 -8.03 6.99 9.26
CA ALA A 48 -8.83 6.83 8.05
C ALA A 48 -8.30 7.68 6.90
N ALA A 49 -7.92 8.93 7.19
CA ALA A 49 -7.37 9.85 6.20
C ALA A 49 -6.04 9.33 5.64
N ILE A 50 -5.12 8.87 6.50
CA ILE A 50 -3.82 8.35 6.08
C ILE A 50 -3.98 7.09 5.21
N PHE A 51 -4.82 6.14 5.64
CA PHE A 51 -5.07 4.91 4.87
C PHE A 51 -5.77 5.20 3.53
N GLY A 52 -6.83 6.00 3.54
CA GLY A 52 -7.56 6.33 2.31
C GLY A 52 -6.72 7.17 1.35
N ALA A 53 -5.93 8.12 1.85
CA ALA A 53 -5.03 8.92 1.01
C ALA A 53 -3.92 8.07 0.39
N SER A 54 -3.33 7.11 1.11
CA SER A 54 -2.32 6.24 0.53
C SER A 54 -2.88 5.35 -0.58
N LEU A 55 -4.13 4.86 -0.43
CA LEU A 55 -4.85 4.16 -1.50
C LEU A 55 -5.05 5.03 -2.74
N VAL A 56 -5.57 6.25 -2.57
CA VAL A 56 -5.79 7.19 -3.67
C VAL A 56 -4.48 7.49 -4.39
N LEU A 57 -3.41 7.79 -3.65
CA LEU A 57 -2.10 8.08 -4.22
C LEU A 57 -1.52 6.88 -4.98
N ALA A 58 -1.60 5.67 -4.41
CA ALA A 58 -1.10 4.45 -5.05
C ALA A 58 -1.83 4.16 -6.37
N TYR A 59 -3.16 4.15 -6.35
CA TYR A 59 -3.92 3.91 -7.58
C TYR A 59 -3.74 5.02 -8.61
N THR A 60 -3.59 6.28 -8.18
CA THR A 60 -3.36 7.41 -9.09
C THR A 60 -2.00 7.31 -9.76
N ALA A 61 -0.94 7.04 -8.97
CA ALA A 61 0.40 6.85 -9.50
C ALA A 61 0.45 5.72 -10.54
N SER A 62 -0.18 4.58 -10.23
CA SER A 62 -0.24 3.43 -11.14
C SER A 62 -1.03 3.72 -12.42
N THR A 63 -2.17 4.40 -12.29
CA THR A 63 -2.98 4.83 -13.44
C THR A 63 -2.18 5.72 -14.38
N ILE A 64 -1.47 6.71 -13.82
CA ILE A 64 -0.64 7.65 -14.59
C ILE A 64 0.53 6.90 -15.24
N TYR A 65 1.23 6.04 -14.48
CA TYR A 65 2.34 5.25 -14.99
C TYR A 65 1.92 4.44 -16.22
N HIS A 66 0.82 3.71 -16.14
CA HIS A 66 0.32 2.87 -17.25
C HIS A 66 -0.28 3.68 -18.40
N ALA A 67 -0.84 4.86 -18.12
CA ALA A 67 -1.34 5.77 -19.16
C ALA A 67 -0.20 6.43 -19.98
N ILE A 68 1.00 6.57 -19.41
CA ILE A 68 2.12 7.22 -20.11
C ILE A 68 2.62 6.33 -21.26
N PRO A 69 2.67 6.86 -22.49
CA PRO A 69 3.18 6.11 -23.62
C PRO A 69 4.69 5.87 -23.58
N PRO A 70 5.19 4.78 -24.19
CA PRO A 70 6.60 4.41 -24.18
C PRO A 70 7.51 5.42 -24.92
N PHE A 71 6.96 6.27 -25.78
CA PHE A 71 7.71 7.31 -26.49
C PHE A 71 8.15 8.49 -25.58
N PHE A 72 7.72 8.53 -24.32
CA PHE A 72 8.26 9.42 -23.27
C PHE A 72 9.11 8.64 -22.23
N PRO A 73 10.29 8.12 -22.61
CA PRO A 73 11.02 7.14 -21.79
C PRO A 73 11.48 7.68 -20.44
N ARG A 74 11.84 8.98 -20.36
CA ARG A 74 12.26 9.61 -19.10
C ARG A 74 11.09 9.74 -18.12
N LEU A 75 9.93 10.19 -18.62
CA LEU A 75 8.72 10.34 -17.81
C LEU A 75 8.17 8.97 -17.36
N LYS A 76 8.10 7.99 -18.28
CA LYS A 76 7.68 6.61 -17.97
C LYS A 76 8.55 6.02 -16.85
N ARG A 77 9.87 6.20 -16.92
CA ARG A 77 10.81 5.74 -15.89
C ARG A 77 10.58 6.41 -14.54
N ALA A 78 10.38 7.73 -14.53
CA ALA A 78 10.12 8.48 -13.30
C ALA A 78 8.79 8.05 -12.66
N MET A 79 7.72 7.92 -13.44
CA MET A 79 6.42 7.50 -12.91
C MET A 79 6.41 6.04 -12.46
N ARG A 80 7.20 5.17 -13.07
CA ARG A 80 7.40 3.80 -12.58
C ARG A 80 8.00 3.78 -11.17
N MET A 81 9.01 4.61 -10.94
CA MET A 81 9.62 4.75 -9.62
C MET A 81 8.61 5.27 -8.60
N VAL A 82 7.79 6.26 -8.97
CA VAL A 82 6.72 6.78 -8.10
C VAL A 82 5.69 5.70 -7.80
N ASP A 83 5.24 4.95 -8.81
CA ASP A 83 4.26 3.87 -8.68
C ASP A 83 4.74 2.80 -7.69
N HIS A 84 5.97 2.31 -7.86
CA HIS A 84 6.57 1.35 -6.93
C HIS A 84 6.76 1.94 -5.52
N ALA A 85 7.18 3.19 -5.40
CA ALA A 85 7.32 3.85 -4.10
C ALA A 85 5.98 3.95 -3.35
N MET A 86 4.86 4.09 -4.06
CA MET A 86 3.54 4.12 -3.44
C MET A 86 3.14 2.79 -2.80
N ILE A 87 3.73 1.65 -3.19
CA ILE A 87 3.49 0.36 -2.54
C ILE A 87 3.95 0.42 -1.07
N PHE A 88 5.14 0.96 -0.81
CA PHE A 88 5.65 1.16 0.55
C PHE A 88 4.75 2.08 1.38
N LEU A 89 4.31 3.19 0.77
CA LEU A 89 3.41 4.14 1.42
C LEU A 89 2.05 3.50 1.74
N LEU A 90 1.50 2.72 0.81
CA LEU A 90 0.23 2.02 1.00
C LEU A 90 0.32 0.97 2.11
N ILE A 91 1.42 0.20 2.18
CA ILE A 91 1.65 -0.74 3.28
C ILE A 91 1.64 0.05 4.60
N ALA A 92 2.43 1.11 4.74
CA ALA A 92 2.45 1.90 5.97
C ALA A 92 1.09 2.51 6.33
N GLY A 93 0.37 3.04 5.34
CA GLY A 93 -0.98 3.56 5.53
C GLY A 93 -1.97 2.50 5.99
N THR A 94 -1.84 1.26 5.53
CA THR A 94 -2.67 0.11 5.94
C THR A 94 -2.47 -0.25 7.42
N TYR A 95 -1.24 -0.12 7.93
CA TYR A 95 -0.94 -0.37 9.34
C TYR A 95 -1.46 0.72 10.29
N THR A 96 -1.48 1.97 9.83
CA THR A 96 -1.87 3.14 10.65
C THR A 96 -3.17 2.96 11.46
N PRO A 97 -4.31 2.50 10.89
CA PRO A 97 -5.52 2.26 11.67
C PRO A 97 -5.34 1.18 12.75
N PHE A 98 -4.68 0.06 12.44
CA PHE A 98 -4.41 -0.98 13.44
C PHE A 98 -3.55 -0.46 14.60
N CYS A 99 -2.56 0.38 14.30
CA CYS A 99 -1.68 0.94 15.31
C CYS A 99 -2.37 1.99 16.19
N LEU A 100 -3.05 2.96 15.58
CA LEU A 100 -3.59 4.13 16.29
C LEU A 100 -4.97 3.91 16.90
N VAL A 101 -5.78 3.01 16.33
CA VAL A 101 -7.15 2.73 16.75
C VAL A 101 -7.25 1.42 17.52
N THR A 102 -6.73 0.31 16.97
CA THR A 102 -6.92 -1.02 17.55
C THR A 102 -5.95 -1.32 18.69
N LEU A 103 -4.64 -1.31 18.42
CA LEU A 103 -3.61 -1.69 19.40
C LEU A 103 -3.45 -0.62 20.48
N GLN A 104 -3.28 0.63 20.06
CA GLN A 104 -2.97 1.77 20.93
C GLN A 104 -1.73 1.50 21.84
N GLY A 105 -1.43 2.44 22.73
CA GLY A 105 -0.37 2.29 23.73
C GLY A 105 1.02 2.00 23.12
N PRO A 106 1.93 1.39 23.90
CA PRO A 106 3.30 1.12 23.47
C PRO A 106 3.39 0.24 22.21
N TRP A 107 2.54 -0.79 22.10
CA TRP A 107 2.51 -1.68 20.93
C TRP A 107 2.11 -0.95 19.65
N GLY A 108 1.03 -0.15 19.71
CA GLY A 108 0.58 0.64 18.56
C GLY A 108 1.64 1.64 18.10
N VAL A 109 2.26 2.37 19.04
CA VAL A 109 3.32 3.34 18.73
C VAL A 109 4.55 2.65 18.15
N ALA A 110 5.04 1.58 18.77
CA ALA A 110 6.22 0.87 18.31
C ALA A 110 6.04 0.31 16.89
N LEU A 111 4.90 -0.36 16.63
CA LEU A 111 4.61 -0.91 15.32
C LEU A 111 4.45 0.19 14.26
N LEU A 112 3.77 1.29 14.60
CA LEU A 112 3.64 2.44 13.70
C LEU A 112 5.00 3.00 13.30
N VAL A 113 5.88 3.27 14.28
CA VAL A 113 7.22 3.83 14.02
C VAL A 113 8.04 2.88 13.15
N VAL A 114 8.08 1.59 13.49
CA VAL A 114 8.86 0.61 12.73
C VAL A 114 8.38 0.52 11.28
N VAL A 115 7.07 0.40 11.06
CA VAL A 115 6.51 0.26 9.71
C VAL A 115 6.76 1.53 8.89
N TRP A 116 6.55 2.72 9.46
CA TRP A 116 6.77 3.98 8.73
C TRP A 116 8.24 4.26 8.43
N VAL A 117 9.15 3.93 9.35
CA VAL A 117 10.60 4.03 9.10
C VAL A 117 11.02 3.08 7.99
N LEU A 118 10.59 1.82 8.05
CA LEU A 118 10.92 0.84 7.01
C LEU A 118 10.30 1.20 5.65
N ALA A 119 9.09 1.75 5.63
CA ALA A 119 8.48 2.25 4.41
C ALA A 119 9.23 3.45 3.83
N ALA A 120 9.67 4.41 4.68
CA ALA A 120 10.50 5.52 4.23
C ALA A 120 11.83 5.04 3.65
N LEU A 121 12.50 4.08 4.30
CA LEU A 121 13.70 3.45 3.78
C LEU A 121 13.45 2.73 2.45
N GLY A 122 12.31 2.04 2.31
CA GLY A 122 11.87 1.42 1.06
C GLY A 122 11.64 2.42 -0.07
N ILE A 123 11.01 3.56 0.22
CA ILE A 123 10.83 4.66 -0.75
C ILE A 123 12.18 5.23 -1.18
N VAL A 124 13.10 5.46 -0.24
CA VAL A 124 14.47 5.91 -0.55
C VAL A 124 15.20 4.87 -1.40
N TYR A 125 15.07 3.59 -1.08
CA TYR A 125 15.64 2.50 -1.87
C TYR A 125 15.12 2.52 -3.30
N GLU A 126 13.80 2.58 -3.50
CA GLU A 126 13.19 2.57 -4.82
C GLU A 126 13.58 3.81 -5.64
N THR A 127 13.68 4.97 -4.99
CA THR A 127 14.02 6.23 -5.65
C THR A 127 15.50 6.39 -5.99
N VAL A 128 16.41 6.00 -5.09
CA VAL A 128 17.86 6.16 -5.28
C VAL A 128 18.44 5.02 -6.10
N LEU A 129 18.01 3.79 -5.82
CA LEU A 129 18.54 2.60 -6.51
C LEU A 129 17.67 2.18 -7.69
N LEU A 130 16.63 2.94 -8.05
CA LEU A 130 15.75 2.66 -9.19
C LEU A 130 15.13 1.26 -9.14
N GLY A 131 14.93 0.71 -7.94
CA GLY A 131 14.46 -0.67 -7.77
C GLY A 131 15.36 -1.70 -8.47
N ARG A 132 16.67 -1.42 -8.61
CA ARG A 132 17.64 -2.19 -9.41
C ARG A 132 17.58 -3.70 -9.16
N TYR A 133 17.18 -4.13 -7.97
CA TYR A 133 17.02 -5.52 -7.60
C TYR A 133 15.54 -5.82 -7.31
N LYS A 134 14.77 -6.19 -8.34
CA LYS A 134 13.34 -6.54 -8.22
C LYS A 134 13.04 -7.52 -7.09
N VAL A 135 13.87 -8.55 -6.94
CA VAL A 135 13.74 -9.56 -5.87
C VAL A 135 13.87 -8.93 -4.48
N LEU A 136 14.78 -7.97 -4.31
CA LEU A 136 14.95 -7.29 -3.03
C LEU A 136 13.72 -6.45 -2.69
N SER A 137 13.17 -5.69 -3.65
CA SER A 137 11.91 -4.96 -3.44
C SER A 137 10.80 -5.91 -2.99
N VAL A 138 10.64 -7.06 -3.66
CA VAL A 138 9.64 -8.08 -3.31
C VAL A 138 9.83 -8.62 -1.89
N VAL A 139 11.07 -8.94 -1.50
CA VAL A 139 11.37 -9.41 -0.13
C VAL A 139 11.04 -8.33 0.90
N ILE A 140 11.38 -7.06 0.63
CA ILE A 140 11.08 -5.96 1.55
C ILE A 140 9.56 -5.77 1.66
N TYR A 141 8.82 -5.76 0.55
CA TYR A 141 7.36 -5.68 0.54
C TYR A 141 6.74 -6.79 1.37
N LEU A 142 7.15 -8.04 1.15
CA LEU A 142 6.60 -9.18 1.87
C LEU A 142 6.92 -9.09 3.37
N SER A 143 8.16 -8.74 3.72
CA SER A 143 8.58 -8.58 5.11
C SER A 143 7.80 -7.48 5.82
N LEU A 144 7.67 -6.31 5.21
CA LEU A 144 6.86 -5.19 5.72
C LEU A 144 5.39 -5.59 5.89
N GLY A 145 4.81 -6.27 4.90
CA GLY A 145 3.42 -6.71 4.91
C GLY A 145 3.12 -7.69 6.05
N TRP A 146 4.09 -8.50 6.47
CA TRP A 146 3.94 -9.51 7.51
C TRP A 146 4.36 -9.05 8.93
N LEU A 147 4.84 -7.81 9.10
CA LEU A 147 5.22 -7.27 10.42
C LEU A 147 4.09 -7.33 11.46
N VAL A 148 2.83 -7.30 11.02
CA VAL A 148 1.65 -7.40 11.88
C VAL A 148 1.65 -8.69 12.72
N VAL A 149 2.30 -9.76 12.24
CA VAL A 149 2.40 -11.03 12.97
C VAL A 149 3.17 -10.88 14.29
N VAL A 150 4.12 -9.95 14.37
CA VAL A 150 4.84 -9.64 15.62
C VAL A 150 3.86 -9.13 16.69
N ALA A 151 2.82 -8.41 16.28
CA ALA A 151 1.75 -7.92 17.14
C ALA A 151 0.51 -8.81 17.13
N ALA A 152 0.59 -10.07 16.66
CA ALA A 152 -0.59 -10.94 16.50
C ALA A 152 -1.36 -11.16 17.80
N LYS A 153 -0.67 -11.47 18.91
CA LYS A 153 -1.31 -11.69 20.22
C LYS A 153 -2.12 -10.48 20.70
N PRO A 154 -1.53 -9.28 20.86
CA PRO A 154 -2.29 -8.11 21.28
C PRO A 154 -3.36 -7.71 20.25
N LEU A 155 -3.13 -7.95 18.95
CA LEU A 155 -4.12 -7.64 17.92
C LEU A 155 -5.33 -8.57 17.96
N MET A 156 -5.13 -9.88 18.18
CA MET A 156 -6.22 -10.85 18.36
C MET A 156 -7.06 -10.56 19.61
N ALA A 157 -6.45 -10.00 20.66
CA ALA A 157 -7.18 -9.61 21.87
C ALA A 157 -7.98 -8.31 21.69
N ALA A 158 -7.53 -7.40 20.83
CA ALA A 158 -8.13 -6.07 20.66
C ALA A 158 -9.08 -5.96 19.46
N LEU A 159 -8.92 -6.80 18.43
CA LEU A 159 -9.68 -6.73 17.19
C LEU A 159 -10.87 -7.70 17.22
N PRO A 160 -12.10 -7.24 16.88
CA PRO A 160 -13.25 -8.14 16.74
C PRO A 160 -12.99 -9.25 15.72
N PHE A 161 -13.61 -10.42 15.92
CA PHE A 161 -13.38 -11.61 15.07
C PHE A 161 -13.56 -11.33 13.57
N GLY A 162 -14.61 -10.59 13.18
CA GLY A 162 -14.81 -10.21 11.78
C GLY A 162 -13.65 -9.39 11.19
N GLY A 163 -13.05 -8.51 12.00
CA GLY A 163 -11.85 -7.77 11.60
C GLY A 163 -10.63 -8.67 11.44
N LEU A 164 -10.47 -9.68 12.29
CA LEU A 164 -9.40 -10.67 12.17
C LEU A 164 -9.54 -11.50 10.89
N VAL A 165 -10.75 -11.93 10.54
CA VAL A 165 -11.02 -12.67 9.29
C VAL A 165 -10.63 -11.82 8.08
N LEU A 166 -11.03 -10.55 8.04
CA LEU A 166 -10.65 -9.63 6.96
C LEU A 166 -9.15 -9.39 6.90
N LEU A 167 -8.48 -9.27 8.04
CA LEU A 167 -7.02 -9.11 8.11
C LEU A 167 -6.30 -10.34 7.54
N VAL A 168 -6.72 -11.55 7.93
CA VAL A 168 -6.13 -12.80 7.41
C VAL A 168 -6.40 -12.94 5.92
N ALA A 169 -7.64 -12.69 5.47
CA ALA A 169 -7.98 -12.72 4.06
C ALA A 169 -7.15 -11.72 3.24
N GLY A 170 -6.95 -10.50 3.76
CA GLY A 170 -6.07 -9.49 3.17
C GLY A 170 -4.61 -9.95 3.11
N GLY A 171 -4.08 -10.54 4.18
CA GLY A 171 -2.71 -11.05 4.22
C GLY A 171 -2.46 -12.21 3.24
N LEU A 172 -3.45 -13.09 3.07
CA LEU A 172 -3.41 -14.15 2.06
C LEU A 172 -3.48 -13.57 0.64
N ALA A 173 -4.41 -12.65 0.38
CA ALA A 173 -4.51 -11.97 -0.92
C ALA A 173 -3.22 -11.22 -1.28
N TYR A 174 -2.59 -10.56 -0.30
CA TYR A 174 -1.30 -9.88 -0.47
C TYR A 174 -0.19 -10.85 -0.87
N THR A 175 -0.05 -11.96 -0.14
CA THR A 175 0.98 -12.98 -0.43
C THR A 175 0.77 -13.64 -1.80
N LEU A 176 -0.48 -13.94 -2.16
CA LEU A 176 -0.82 -14.47 -3.47
C LEU A 176 -0.52 -13.47 -4.59
N GLY A 177 -0.87 -12.19 -4.39
CA GLY A 177 -0.57 -11.12 -5.34
C GLY A 177 0.94 -10.95 -5.59
N VAL A 178 1.76 -11.09 -4.55
CA VAL A 178 3.23 -11.05 -4.68
C VAL A 178 3.75 -12.16 -5.59
N ALA A 179 3.17 -13.36 -5.55
CA ALA A 179 3.56 -14.45 -6.45
C ALA A 179 3.32 -14.11 -7.92
N PHE A 180 2.17 -13.49 -8.25
CA PHE A 180 1.89 -13.01 -9.61
C PHE A 180 2.84 -11.88 -10.04
N TYR A 181 3.12 -10.93 -9.15
CA TYR A 181 4.04 -9.82 -9.44
C TYR A 181 5.49 -10.29 -9.67
N ALA A 182 5.94 -11.28 -8.89
CA ALA A 182 7.27 -11.88 -9.03
C ALA A 182 7.40 -12.75 -10.28
N ALA A 183 6.30 -13.30 -10.79
CA ALA A 183 6.26 -14.12 -12.01
C ALA A 183 6.24 -13.30 -13.31
N GLN A 184 5.93 -12.00 -13.22
CA GLN A 184 6.06 -11.02 -14.32
C GLN A 184 7.51 -10.54 -14.48
#